data_AF-A0A522S405-F1
#
_entry.id   AF-A0A522S405-F1
#
_cell.length_a   1.000
_cell.length_b   1.000
_cell.length_c   1.000
_cell.angle_alpha   90.00
_cell.angle_beta   90.00
_cell.angle_gamma   90.00
#
_symmetry.space_group_name_H-M   'P 1'
#
loop_
_entity.id
_entity.type
_entity.pdbx_description
1 polymer ?
#
loop_
_entity_poly.entity_id
_entity_poly.type
_entity_poly.pdbx_seq_one_letter_code
_entity_poly.pdbx_strand_id
1 'polypeptide(L)'
;MLHAPSSASKGWIVARGTSSKIELHRPVAATGGHRRARIGAQRGFTLLELMMTLAVAVVLTMLAIPSFRHLMISTNLSGINNDLNGAMQFARTEAVSRQVPIAVAASAGGWQDGWKVQIAPAGTVLRTYPAVAPRYVIDGNSVTAVTFQPQGSLAPPSGSTAAVAASCLTISSSGFDSAHFLQVLPAGMVQQTTSATAPTGSNCAAPTP
;
A
#
# COMPACT_ATOMS: atom_id res chain seq x y z
N MET A 1 -51.58 -35.23 -5.32
CA MET A 1 -50.71 -35.46 -4.13
C MET A 1 -49.82 -34.22 -4.01
N LEU A 2 -50.28 -33.16 -3.35
CA LEU A 2 -50.21 -32.86 -1.91
C LEU A 2 -48.79 -32.46 -1.44
N HIS A 3 -48.75 -31.30 -0.75
CA HIS A 3 -47.70 -30.70 0.08
C HIS A 3 -46.57 -29.95 -0.64
N ALA A 4 -45.98 -28.85 -0.13
CA ALA A 4 -46.30 -27.72 0.76
C ALA A 4 -44.95 -26.99 0.99
N PRO A 5 -44.90 -25.68 1.31
CA PRO A 5 -43.66 -24.92 1.55
C PRO A 5 -43.33 -24.73 3.05
N SER A 6 -42.05 -24.54 3.41
CA SER A 6 -41.61 -24.05 4.76
C SER A 6 -40.34 -23.21 4.63
N SER A 7 -40.32 -21.88 4.87
CA SER A 7 -40.47 -21.13 6.13
C SER A 7 -39.43 -21.47 7.20
N ALA A 8 -38.47 -20.56 7.41
CA ALA A 8 -37.73 -20.44 8.67
C ALA A 8 -37.55 -18.95 9.02
N SER A 9 -38.56 -18.42 9.70
CA SER A 9 -38.56 -17.11 10.35
C SER A 9 -38.60 -17.32 11.87
N LYS A 10 -38.00 -16.37 12.60
CA LYS A 10 -38.26 -15.99 14.01
C LYS A 10 -37.49 -16.71 15.11
N GLY A 11 -36.90 -15.90 15.99
CA GLY A 11 -36.43 -16.32 17.31
C GLY A 11 -35.69 -15.22 18.08
N TRP A 12 -36.36 -14.13 18.46
CA TRP A 12 -35.89 -13.29 19.57
C TRP A 12 -36.82 -13.53 20.76
N ILE A 13 -36.23 -14.00 21.86
CA ILE A 13 -36.91 -14.39 23.10
C ILE A 13 -37.20 -13.14 23.92
N VAL A 14 -38.47 -12.95 24.30
CA VAL A 14 -38.94 -11.99 25.29
C VAL A 14 -39.01 -12.69 26.64
N ALA A 15 -38.31 -12.17 27.65
CA ALA A 15 -38.53 -12.52 29.05
C ALA A 15 -39.13 -11.31 29.78
N ARG A 16 -40.43 -11.38 30.07
CA ARG A 16 -41.09 -10.54 31.08
C ARG A 16 -41.16 -11.36 32.37
N GLY A 17 -40.67 -10.78 33.47
CA GLY A 17 -40.81 -11.33 34.82
C GLY A 17 -41.13 -10.20 35.78
N THR A 18 -42.42 -10.04 36.05
CA THR A 18 -42.99 -9.17 37.08
C THR A 18 -42.82 -9.81 38.44
N SER A 19 -42.41 -9.05 39.47
CA SER A 19 -42.89 -9.36 40.82
C SER A 19 -42.97 -8.10 41.66
N SER A 20 -44.22 -7.75 41.95
CA SER A 20 -44.68 -6.71 42.84
C SER A 20 -44.25 -7.03 44.28
N LYS A 21 -43.67 -6.05 44.97
CA LYS A 21 -43.68 -6.04 46.44
C LYS A 21 -44.16 -4.68 46.92
N ILE A 22 -45.37 -4.71 47.45
CA ILE A 22 -46.05 -3.63 48.15
C ILE A 22 -45.51 -3.63 49.58
N GLU A 23 -44.90 -2.53 50.02
CA GLU A 23 -44.59 -2.30 51.43
C GLU A 23 -44.98 -0.87 51.81
N LEU A 24 -45.55 -0.75 53.00
CA LEU A 24 -46.43 0.31 53.46
C LEU A 24 -45.77 1.66 53.81
N HIS A 25 -46.63 2.68 53.71
CA HIS A 25 -46.56 4.04 54.26
C HIS A 25 -45.75 4.24 55.55
N ARG A 26 -44.89 5.26 55.54
CA ARG A 26 -44.63 6.15 56.68
C ARG A 26 -44.52 7.60 56.19
N PRO A 27 -45.39 8.53 56.60
CA PRO A 27 -45.14 9.95 56.39
C PRO A 27 -44.32 10.50 57.56
N VAL A 28 -43.16 11.08 57.26
CA VAL A 28 -42.46 12.01 58.16
C VAL A 28 -42.24 13.28 57.37
N ALA A 29 -43.04 14.29 57.69
CA ALA A 29 -42.75 15.66 57.33
C ALA A 29 -41.55 16.13 58.16
N ALA A 30 -40.54 16.72 57.53
CA ALA A 30 -39.89 17.92 58.02
C ALA A 30 -38.75 18.38 57.08
N THR A 31 -38.87 19.65 56.71
CA THR A 31 -37.77 20.60 56.51
C THR A 31 -37.02 20.56 55.18
N GLY A 32 -37.33 21.56 54.35
CA GLY A 32 -36.55 21.95 53.19
C GLY A 32 -35.11 22.29 53.58
N GLY A 33 -34.21 21.33 53.41
CA GLY A 33 -32.79 21.60 53.29
C GLY A 33 -32.52 22.12 51.89
N HIS A 34 -32.09 23.37 51.78
CA HIS A 34 -31.53 23.92 50.56
C HIS A 34 -30.37 23.00 50.10
N ARG A 35 -30.65 22.08 49.18
CA ARG A 35 -29.62 21.40 48.39
C ARG A 35 -28.97 22.48 47.55
N ARG A 36 -27.97 23.17 48.11
CA ARG A 36 -26.98 23.89 47.33
C ARG A 36 -26.37 22.85 46.43
N ALA A 37 -26.87 22.78 45.19
CA ALA A 37 -26.13 22.18 44.11
C ALA A 37 -24.73 22.77 44.21
N ARG A 38 -23.75 21.96 44.62
CA ARG A 38 -22.36 22.35 44.43
C ARG A 38 -22.23 22.44 42.93
N ILE A 39 -22.29 23.66 42.42
CA ILE A 39 -21.79 23.97 41.08
C ILE A 39 -20.35 23.44 41.14
N GLY A 40 -20.13 22.27 40.55
CA GLY A 40 -18.80 21.71 40.45
C GLY A 40 -17.95 22.81 39.83
N ALA A 41 -16.94 23.27 40.56
CA ALA A 41 -16.06 24.31 40.08
C ALA A 41 -15.58 23.88 38.69
N GLN A 42 -15.91 24.66 37.65
CA GLN A 42 -15.33 24.45 36.33
C GLN A 42 -13.82 24.60 36.50
N ARG A 43 -13.11 23.47 36.45
CA ARG A 43 -11.65 23.44 36.44
C ARG A 43 -11.22 23.87 35.04
N GLY A 44 -10.93 25.16 34.87
CA GLY A 44 -10.24 25.66 33.68
C GLY A 44 -8.77 25.26 33.70
N PHE A 45 -8.18 25.08 32.53
CA PHE A 45 -6.72 24.94 32.40
C PHE A 45 -6.06 26.26 32.79
N THR A 46 -4.95 26.18 33.54
CA THR A 46 -4.18 27.40 33.84
C THR A 46 -3.45 27.87 32.59
N LEU A 47 -3.19 29.17 32.46
CA LEU A 47 -2.39 29.71 31.35
C LEU A 47 -1.02 29.02 31.28
N LEU A 48 -0.42 28.74 32.44
CA LEU A 48 0.85 28.05 32.54
C LEU A 48 0.78 26.61 32.00
N GLU A 49 -0.32 25.88 32.28
CA GLU A 49 -0.51 24.50 31.81
C GLU A 49 -0.66 24.44 30.28
N LEU A 50 -1.40 25.40 29.69
CA LEU A 50 -1.46 25.52 28.24
C LEU A 50 -0.07 25.84 27.65
N MET A 51 0.70 26.72 28.28
CA MET A 51 2.06 27.03 27.80
C MET A 51 3.00 25.82 27.91
N MET A 52 2.95 25.05 29.00
CA MET A 52 3.77 23.84 29.17
C MET A 52 3.38 22.75 28.18
N THR A 53 2.09 22.50 27.99
CA THR A 53 1.60 21.51 27.02
C THR A 53 1.99 21.87 25.60
N LEU A 54 1.84 23.14 25.21
CA LEU A 54 2.29 23.62 23.90
C LEU A 54 3.81 23.53 23.74
N ALA A 55 4.59 23.88 24.77
CA ALA A 55 6.04 23.77 24.74
C ALA A 55 6.48 22.32 24.47
N VAL A 56 5.90 21.34 25.18
CA VAL A 56 6.20 19.92 24.95
C VAL A 56 5.70 19.46 23.58
N ALA A 57 4.50 19.88 23.16
CA ALA A 57 3.95 19.51 21.86
C ALA A 57 4.83 19.98 20.69
N VAL A 58 5.41 21.18 20.77
CA VAL A 58 6.33 21.69 19.75
C VAL A 58 7.59 20.82 19.67
N VAL A 59 8.20 20.49 20.81
CA VAL A 59 9.39 19.63 20.85
C VAL A 59 9.11 18.26 20.23
N LEU A 60 7.98 17.63 20.60
CA LEU A 60 7.59 16.33 20.03
C LEU A 60 7.34 16.41 18.52
N THR A 61 6.69 17.48 18.06
CA THR A 61 6.38 17.68 16.63
C THR A 61 7.65 17.81 15.78
N MET A 62 8.67 18.51 16.29
CA MET A 62 9.96 18.65 15.60
C MET A 62 10.65 17.30 15.36
N LEU A 63 10.50 16.34 16.28
CA LEU A 63 11.05 14.99 16.13
C LEU A 63 10.15 14.09 15.27
N ALA A 64 8.83 14.26 15.33
CA ALA A 64 7.87 13.41 14.63
C ALA A 64 7.82 13.66 13.11
N ILE A 65 7.88 14.93 12.67
CA ILE A 65 7.77 15.32 11.25
C ILE A 65 8.80 14.59 10.35
N PRO A 66 10.11 14.59 10.63
CA PRO A 66 11.08 13.94 9.75
C PRO A 66 10.84 12.42 9.63
N SER A 67 10.50 11.75 10.73
CA SER A 67 10.18 10.32 10.75
C SER A 67 8.94 10.00 9.89
N PHE A 68 7.89 10.81 10.01
CA PHE A 68 6.67 10.62 9.21
C PHE A 68 6.91 10.82 7.72
N ARG A 69 7.73 11.81 7.33
CA ARG A 69 8.16 11.99 5.94
C ARG A 69 8.92 10.78 5.42
N HIS A 70 9.84 10.24 6.23
CA HIS A 70 10.60 9.06 5.85
C HIS A 70 9.68 7.85 5.61
N LEU A 71 8.72 7.62 6.52
CA LEU A 71 7.72 6.56 6.37
C LEU A 71 6.93 6.70 5.07
N MET A 72 6.38 7.89 4.77
CA MET A 72 5.63 8.10 3.53
C MET A 72 6.46 7.82 2.28
N ILE A 73 7.72 8.23 2.24
CA ILE A 73 8.54 8.01 1.05
C ILE A 73 8.83 6.51 0.89
N SER A 74 9.11 5.79 1.98
CA SER A 74 9.34 4.34 1.96
C SER A 74 8.11 3.53 1.49
N THR A 75 6.91 3.95 1.89
CA THR A 75 5.67 3.28 1.46
C THR A 75 5.40 3.52 -0.02
N ASN A 76 5.66 4.73 -0.52
CA ASN A 76 5.55 5.04 -1.95
C ASN A 76 6.59 4.30 -2.79
N LEU A 77 7.86 4.23 -2.34
CA LEU A 77 8.91 3.44 -2.99
C LEU A 77 8.50 1.97 -3.11
N SER A 78 7.98 1.40 -2.01
CA SER A 78 7.47 0.03 -2.00
C SER A 78 6.27 -0.14 -2.93
N GLY A 79 5.37 0.85 -2.98
CA GLY A 79 4.23 0.87 -3.91
C GLY A 79 4.66 0.80 -5.38
N ILE A 80 5.59 1.66 -5.80
CA ILE A 80 6.11 1.69 -7.18
C ILE A 80 6.76 0.35 -7.54
N ASN A 81 7.60 -0.19 -6.65
CA ASN A 81 8.25 -1.48 -6.84
C ASN A 81 7.22 -2.63 -6.94
N ASN A 82 6.16 -2.59 -6.12
CA ASN A 82 5.07 -3.57 -6.16
C ASN A 82 4.25 -3.47 -7.44
N ASP A 83 3.99 -2.27 -7.95
CA ASP A 83 3.26 -2.08 -9.20
C ASP A 83 4.04 -2.63 -10.40
N LEU A 84 5.36 -2.40 -10.45
CA LEU A 84 6.24 -3.00 -11.46
C LEU A 84 6.28 -4.53 -11.33
N ASN A 85 6.46 -5.06 -10.13
CA ASN A 85 6.46 -6.51 -9.91
C ASN A 85 5.12 -7.14 -10.29
N GLY A 86 4.01 -6.50 -9.93
CA GLY A 86 2.68 -6.90 -10.35
C GLY A 86 2.51 -6.86 -11.87
N ALA A 87 3.05 -5.84 -12.54
CA ALA A 87 3.04 -5.74 -14.01
C ALA A 87 3.84 -6.88 -14.65
N MET A 88 5.03 -7.21 -14.12
CA MET A 88 5.87 -8.31 -14.62
C MET A 88 5.20 -9.67 -14.42
N GLN A 89 4.65 -9.93 -13.23
CA GLN A 89 3.94 -11.18 -12.96
C GLN A 89 2.69 -11.32 -13.83
N PHE A 90 1.92 -10.24 -13.98
CA PHE A 90 0.76 -10.21 -14.87
C PHE A 90 1.16 -10.49 -16.32
N ALA A 91 2.17 -9.80 -16.85
CA ALA A 91 2.67 -10.00 -18.21
C ALA A 91 3.11 -11.45 -18.46
N ARG A 92 3.82 -12.06 -17.50
CA ARG A 92 4.25 -13.45 -17.58
C ARG A 92 3.06 -14.42 -17.64
N THR A 93 2.09 -14.26 -16.76
CA THR A 93 0.89 -15.11 -16.75
C THR A 93 0.09 -14.93 -18.04
N GLU A 94 -0.11 -13.70 -18.51
CA GLU A 94 -0.82 -13.44 -19.77
C GLU A 94 -0.07 -14.04 -20.98
N ALA A 95 1.27 -14.01 -20.99
CA ALA A 95 2.05 -14.62 -22.07
C ALA A 95 1.83 -16.14 -22.12
N VAL A 96 1.87 -16.79 -20.96
CA VAL A 96 1.64 -18.23 -20.84
C VAL A 96 0.21 -18.61 -21.19
N SER A 97 -0.78 -17.89 -20.65
CA SER A 97 -2.19 -18.20 -20.85
C SER A 97 -2.67 -17.94 -22.28
N ARG A 98 -2.17 -16.87 -22.93
CA ARG A 98 -2.57 -16.53 -24.30
C ARG A 98 -1.69 -17.17 -25.38
N GLN A 99 -0.59 -17.81 -24.98
CA GLN A 99 0.41 -18.38 -25.91
C GLN A 99 0.95 -17.34 -26.91
N VAL A 100 1.08 -16.08 -26.48
CA VAL A 100 1.68 -15.00 -27.29
C VAL A 100 2.67 -14.19 -26.44
N PRO A 101 3.73 -13.60 -27.03
CA PRO A 101 4.65 -12.76 -26.27
C PRO A 101 3.97 -11.51 -25.70
N ILE A 102 4.18 -11.24 -24.41
CA ILE A 102 3.66 -10.05 -23.72
C ILE A 102 4.84 -9.24 -23.17
N ALA A 103 4.82 -7.94 -23.44
CA ALA A 103 5.85 -7.00 -23.01
C ALA A 103 5.33 -6.07 -21.92
N VAL A 104 6.16 -5.82 -20.91
CA VAL A 104 6.09 -4.63 -20.05
C VAL A 104 7.04 -3.60 -20.65
N ALA A 105 6.50 -2.55 -21.25
CA ALA A 105 7.26 -1.53 -21.95
C ALA A 105 7.12 -0.18 -21.27
N ALA A 106 8.24 0.53 -21.13
CA ALA A 106 8.26 1.91 -20.72
C ALA A 106 7.47 2.80 -21.68
N SER A 107 6.96 3.92 -21.15
CA SER A 107 6.47 5.02 -21.96
C SER A 107 7.59 5.63 -22.83
N ALA A 108 7.23 6.49 -23.80
CA ALA A 108 8.20 7.07 -24.74
C ALA A 108 9.33 7.87 -24.05
N GLY A 109 9.03 8.56 -22.94
CA GLY A 109 10.04 9.24 -22.13
C GLY A 109 10.71 8.38 -21.06
N GLY A 110 10.55 7.05 -21.13
CA GLY A 110 11.16 6.09 -20.22
C GLY A 110 10.23 5.65 -19.08
N TRP A 111 10.80 4.89 -18.14
CA TRP A 111 10.05 4.30 -17.03
C TRP A 111 9.45 5.34 -16.09
N GLN A 112 10.05 6.53 -16.03
CA GLN A 112 9.56 7.64 -15.21
C GLN A 112 8.18 8.14 -15.67
N ASP A 113 7.91 8.08 -16.98
CA ASP A 113 6.65 8.51 -17.59
C ASP A 113 5.58 7.39 -17.60
N GLY A 114 5.82 6.33 -16.83
CA GLY A 114 4.94 5.19 -16.69
C GLY A 114 5.31 4.04 -17.64
N TRP A 115 4.49 3.01 -17.62
CA TRP A 115 4.69 1.80 -18.42
C TRP A 115 3.35 1.15 -18.76
N LYS A 116 3.40 0.22 -19.70
CA LYS A 116 2.24 -0.54 -20.16
C LYS A 116 2.57 -2.00 -20.37
N VAL A 117 1.57 -2.84 -20.10
CA VAL A 117 1.59 -4.26 -20.45
C VAL A 117 0.83 -4.42 -21.74
N GLN A 118 1.45 -4.99 -22.76
CA GLN A 118 0.90 -5.08 -24.11
C GLN A 118 1.39 -6.33 -24.83
N ILE A 119 0.70 -6.74 -25.89
CA ILE A 119 1.21 -7.79 -26.79
C ILE A 119 2.50 -7.26 -27.44
N ALA A 120 3.58 -8.02 -27.37
CA ALA A 120 4.88 -7.55 -27.86
C ALA A 120 4.91 -7.46 -29.40
N PRO A 121 5.71 -6.54 -29.99
CA PRO A 121 6.47 -5.49 -29.30
C PRO A 121 5.63 -4.25 -28.95
N ALA A 122 4.57 -3.97 -29.71
CA ALA A 122 3.74 -2.78 -29.55
C ALA A 122 2.29 -3.00 -30.05
N GLY A 123 1.72 -4.17 -29.74
CA GLY A 123 0.35 -4.53 -30.06
C GLY A 123 -0.67 -3.97 -29.05
N THR A 124 -1.79 -4.68 -28.88
CA THR A 124 -2.87 -4.26 -27.99
C THR A 124 -2.40 -4.11 -26.55
N VAL A 125 -2.74 -2.97 -25.94
CA VAL A 125 -2.45 -2.68 -24.52
C VAL A 125 -3.46 -3.39 -23.63
N LEU A 126 -2.95 -4.17 -22.67
CA LEU A 126 -3.71 -4.90 -21.67
C LEU A 126 -3.85 -4.10 -20.36
N ARG A 127 -2.81 -3.37 -19.97
CA ARG A 127 -2.80 -2.56 -18.75
C ARG A 127 -1.87 -1.36 -18.90
N THR A 128 -2.22 -0.23 -18.32
CA THR A 128 -1.41 1.00 -18.32
C THR A 128 -1.18 1.45 -16.89
N TYR A 129 0.02 1.95 -16.62
CA TYR A 129 0.45 2.49 -15.35
C TYR A 129 0.88 3.95 -15.54
N PRO A 130 0.51 4.86 -14.61
CA PRO A 130 0.78 6.28 -14.75
C PRO A 130 2.26 6.62 -14.55
N ALA A 131 2.63 7.86 -14.92
CA ALA A 131 3.92 8.42 -14.59
C ALA A 131 4.16 8.50 -13.08
N VAL A 132 5.42 8.36 -12.68
CA VAL A 132 5.85 8.38 -11.28
C VAL A 132 6.33 9.78 -10.90
N ALA A 133 6.01 10.21 -9.68
CA ALA A 133 6.36 11.54 -9.20
C ALA A 133 7.90 11.79 -9.30
N PRO A 134 8.35 13.00 -9.72
CA PRO A 134 9.77 13.27 -10.03
C PRO A 134 10.77 13.06 -8.87
N ARG A 135 10.28 12.93 -7.63
CA ARG A 135 11.12 12.62 -6.47
C ARG A 135 11.69 11.19 -6.51
N TYR A 136 10.97 10.27 -7.16
CA TYR A 136 11.41 8.89 -7.34
C TYR A 136 12.03 8.75 -8.72
N VAL A 137 13.04 7.89 -8.85
CA VAL A 137 13.71 7.59 -10.11
C VAL A 137 13.57 6.11 -10.39
N ILE A 138 13.14 5.75 -11.60
CA ILE A 138 13.19 4.38 -12.10
C ILE A 138 14.26 4.30 -13.20
N ASP A 139 15.37 3.64 -12.89
CA ASP A 139 16.45 3.38 -13.83
C ASP A 139 16.35 1.94 -14.37
N GLY A 140 16.10 1.81 -15.68
CA GLY A 140 16.03 0.52 -16.36
C GLY A 140 17.37 0.00 -16.88
N ASN A 141 18.49 0.69 -16.64
CA ASN A 141 19.81 0.37 -17.22
C ASN A 141 19.75 0.10 -18.73
N SER A 142 19.16 1.03 -19.48
CA SER A 142 18.88 0.94 -20.93
C SER A 142 17.80 -0.08 -21.36
N VAL A 143 17.23 -0.86 -20.44
CA VAL A 143 16.07 -1.70 -20.74
C VAL A 143 14.86 -0.80 -20.96
N THR A 144 14.25 -0.88 -22.14
CA THR A 144 13.02 -0.14 -22.49
C THR A 144 11.78 -1.02 -22.49
N ALA A 145 11.96 -2.34 -22.56
CA ALA A 145 10.89 -3.32 -22.43
C ALA A 145 11.43 -4.65 -21.89
N VAL A 146 10.62 -5.31 -21.05
CA VAL A 146 10.83 -6.68 -20.60
C VAL A 146 9.75 -7.54 -21.23
N THR A 147 10.14 -8.49 -22.08
CA THR A 147 9.19 -9.32 -22.84
C THR A 147 9.22 -10.76 -22.36
N PHE A 148 8.06 -11.31 -22.02
CA PHE A 148 7.88 -12.72 -21.67
C PHE A 148 7.38 -13.51 -22.88
N GLN A 149 7.95 -14.69 -23.09
CA GLN A 149 7.55 -15.65 -24.11
C GLN A 149 6.40 -16.56 -23.62
N PRO A 150 5.70 -17.29 -24.51
CA PRO A 150 4.65 -18.24 -24.15
C PRO A 150 5.03 -19.32 -23.12
N GLN A 151 6.31 -19.69 -23.04
CA GLN A 151 6.84 -20.60 -22.04
C GLN A 151 7.21 -19.93 -20.69
N GLY A 152 6.96 -18.62 -20.58
CA GLY A 152 7.19 -17.83 -19.36
C GLY A 152 8.63 -17.40 -19.12
N SER A 153 9.56 -17.68 -20.04
CA SER A 153 10.94 -17.16 -20.04
C SER A 153 10.99 -15.76 -20.65
N LEU A 154 12.09 -15.04 -20.43
CA LEU A 154 12.33 -13.77 -21.11
C LEU A 154 12.64 -14.00 -22.60
N ALA A 155 12.22 -13.07 -23.45
CA ALA A 155 12.69 -12.97 -24.83
C ALA A 155 14.00 -12.19 -24.88
N PRO A 156 14.92 -12.54 -25.80
CA PRO A 156 16.08 -11.70 -26.06
C PRO A 156 15.62 -10.33 -26.58
N PRO A 157 16.45 -9.28 -26.44
CA PRO A 157 16.19 -7.99 -27.06
C PRO A 157 15.91 -8.20 -28.56
N SER A 158 14.92 -7.50 -29.10
CA SER A 158 14.50 -7.65 -30.51
C SER A 158 15.69 -7.51 -31.46
N GLY A 159 15.93 -8.55 -32.28
CA GLY A 159 17.06 -8.60 -33.22
C GLY A 159 18.33 -9.26 -32.69
N SER A 160 18.33 -9.76 -31.44
CA SER A 160 19.46 -10.48 -30.85
C SER A 160 19.19 -11.99 -30.76
N THR A 161 20.18 -12.79 -31.17
CA THR A 161 20.26 -14.24 -30.91
C THR A 161 21.11 -14.56 -29.67
N ALA A 162 21.58 -13.53 -28.97
CA ALA A 162 22.39 -13.71 -27.77
C ALA A 162 21.58 -14.39 -26.65
N ALA A 163 22.31 -15.02 -25.72
CA ALA A 163 21.71 -15.54 -24.51
C ALA A 163 20.88 -14.46 -23.82
N VAL A 164 19.65 -14.82 -23.45
CA VAL A 164 18.75 -13.91 -22.76
C VAL A 164 19.37 -13.55 -21.41
N ALA A 165 19.75 -12.29 -21.24
CA ALA A 165 20.28 -11.78 -19.97
C ALA A 165 19.14 -11.47 -19.00
N ALA A 166 19.46 -11.42 -17.71
CA ALA A 166 18.54 -10.86 -16.73
C ALA A 166 18.23 -9.40 -17.09
N SER A 167 17.04 -8.92 -16.78
CA SER A 167 16.68 -7.49 -16.83
C SER A 167 16.62 -6.96 -15.42
N CYS A 168 17.06 -5.72 -15.17
CA CYS A 168 16.91 -5.11 -13.85
C CYS A 168 16.41 -3.67 -13.95
N LEU A 169 15.51 -3.32 -13.04
CA LEU A 169 15.06 -1.95 -12.79
C LEU A 169 15.47 -1.56 -11.35
N THR A 170 16.04 -0.37 -11.20
CA THR A 170 16.39 0.22 -9.91
C THR A 170 15.41 1.35 -9.61
N ILE A 171 14.73 1.29 -8.46
CA ILE A 171 13.79 2.31 -7.98
C ILE A 171 14.40 2.99 -6.75
N SER A 172 14.66 4.28 -6.86
CA SER A 172 15.32 5.07 -5.81
C SER A 172 14.61 6.41 -5.56
N SER A 173 14.98 7.09 -4.48
CA SER A 173 14.50 8.44 -4.16
C SER A 173 15.65 9.24 -3.54
N SER A 174 15.74 10.52 -3.87
CA SER A 174 16.67 11.44 -3.21
C SER A 174 16.44 11.47 -1.70
N GLY A 175 17.52 11.40 -0.93
CA GLY A 175 17.50 11.37 0.55
C GLY A 175 17.25 9.99 1.17
N PHE A 176 17.34 8.90 0.39
CA PHE A 176 17.31 7.52 0.86
C PHE A 176 18.56 6.78 0.39
N ASP A 177 19.29 6.20 1.33
CA ASP A 177 20.49 5.42 0.98
C ASP A 177 20.16 4.06 0.36
N SER A 178 18.92 3.58 0.53
CA SER A 178 18.47 2.28 0.01
C SER A 178 17.54 2.43 -1.19
N ALA A 179 17.69 1.52 -2.15
CA ALA A 179 16.84 1.40 -3.33
C ALA A 179 16.21 0.01 -3.42
N HIS A 180 15.12 -0.07 -4.19
CA HIS A 180 14.55 -1.35 -4.59
C HIS A 180 15.12 -1.77 -5.94
N PHE A 181 15.55 -3.02 -6.02
CA PHE A 181 16.02 -3.67 -7.23
C PHE A 181 15.01 -4.72 -7.64
N LEU A 182 14.46 -4.57 -8.83
CA LEU A 182 13.55 -5.53 -9.43
C LEU A 182 14.28 -6.23 -10.57
N GLN A 183 14.63 -7.49 -10.33
CA GLN A 183 15.34 -8.32 -11.30
C GLN A 183 14.38 -9.32 -11.92
N VAL A 184 14.50 -9.49 -13.23
CA VAL A 184 13.82 -10.57 -13.95
C VAL A 184 14.89 -11.45 -14.57
N LEU A 185 15.00 -12.67 -14.06
CA LEU A 185 15.96 -13.66 -14.53
C LEU A 185 15.55 -14.22 -15.91
N PRO A 186 16.47 -14.81 -16.68
CA PRO A 186 16.16 -15.35 -18.01
C PRO A 186 15.01 -16.37 -18.04
N ALA A 187 14.84 -17.15 -16.96
CA ALA A 187 13.73 -18.08 -16.78
C ALA A 187 12.38 -17.40 -16.47
N GLY A 188 12.33 -16.07 -16.41
CA GLY A 188 11.16 -15.26 -16.09
C GLY A 188 10.81 -15.16 -14.61
N MET A 189 11.71 -15.61 -13.72
CA MET A 189 11.55 -15.39 -12.27
C MET A 189 11.80 -13.92 -11.94
N VAL A 190 10.84 -13.30 -11.25
CA VAL A 190 10.94 -11.93 -10.76
C VAL A 190 11.43 -11.97 -9.30
N GLN A 191 12.49 -11.22 -9.00
CA GLN A 191 13.08 -11.10 -7.67
C GLN A 191 13.12 -9.63 -7.27
N GLN A 192 12.76 -9.34 -6.03
CA GLN A 192 12.83 -8.01 -5.45
C GLN A 192 13.83 -8.01 -4.30
N THR A 193 14.77 -7.08 -4.32
CA THR A 193 15.75 -6.88 -3.26
C THR A 193 15.74 -5.42 -2.84
N THR A 194 15.94 -5.13 -1.56
CA THR A 194 16.10 -3.77 -1.07
C THR A 194 17.47 -3.65 -0.43
N SER A 195 18.31 -2.74 -0.91
CA SER A 195 19.68 -2.58 -0.44
C SER A 195 20.23 -1.20 -0.78
N ALA A 196 21.29 -0.79 -0.09
CA ALA A 196 22.00 0.46 -0.39
C ALA A 196 22.89 0.36 -1.65
N THR A 197 23.30 -0.86 -2.00
CA THR A 197 24.13 -1.14 -3.17
C THR A 197 23.39 -2.10 -4.08
N ALA A 198 23.66 -2.01 -5.39
CA ALA A 198 23.17 -2.99 -6.36
C ALA A 198 23.61 -4.42 -5.98
N PRO A 199 22.73 -5.44 -6.13
CA PRO A 199 23.08 -6.83 -5.82
C PRO A 199 24.23 -7.34 -6.68
N THR A 200 25.17 -8.07 -6.06
CA THR A 200 26.34 -8.63 -6.76
C THR A 200 25.93 -9.59 -7.87
N GLY A 201 26.53 -9.46 -9.05
CA GLY A 201 26.22 -10.32 -10.21
C GLY A 201 24.91 -9.96 -10.93
N SER A 202 24.25 -8.87 -10.53
CA SER A 202 23.12 -8.32 -11.27
C SER A 202 23.54 -7.29 -12.32
N ASN A 203 22.68 -7.03 -13.29
CA ASN A 203 22.81 -5.93 -14.23
C ASN A 203 22.03 -4.68 -13.79
N CYS A 204 21.79 -4.52 -12.49
CA CYS A 204 21.12 -3.34 -11.96
C CYS A 204 22.06 -2.13 -11.99
N ALA A 205 21.52 -0.96 -12.36
CA ALA A 205 22.22 0.30 -12.18
C ALA A 205 22.34 0.63 -10.69
N ALA A 206 23.44 1.28 -10.30
CA ALA A 206 23.57 1.83 -8.95
C ALA A 206 22.47 2.87 -8.69
N PRO A 207 21.96 2.97 -7.46
CA PRO A 207 20.98 3.99 -7.14
C PRO A 207 21.58 5.39 -7.38
N THR A 208 20.81 6.25 -8.04
CA THR A 208 21.21 7.64 -8.24
C THR A 208 21.08 8.40 -6.92
N PRO A 209 22.09 9.19 -6.51
CA PRO A 209 22.04 10.00 -5.28
C PRO A 209 20.95 11.08 -5.30
#